data_AF-A0AAJ5VAT1-F1
#
_entry.id   AF-A0AAJ5VAT1-F1
#
_cell.length_a   1.000
_cell.length_b   1.000
_cell.length_c   1.000
_cell.angle_alpha   90.00
_cell.angle_beta   90.00
_cell.angle_gamma   90.00
#
_symmetry.space_group_name_H-M   'P 1'
#
loop_
_entity.id
_entity.type
_entity.pdbx_description
1 polymer ?
#
loop_
_entity_poly.entity_id
_entity_poly.type
_entity_poly.pdbx_seq_one_letter_code
_entity_poly.pdbx_strand_id
1 'polypeptide(L)'
;MNKYGQLATSHWRQHLPARYAALENPAEFFESLGRQVEAEVSDLQAILAGTDPARETYPEKVARLATARRTAEEVVMAQLVWSHDPELPLDQAREEWEQTRPSDENLVTWAERMQDSPDLMPSSVELEQMAKDWAVPVSFLEGLVATEPPREYLRANAEVLTEAATIRFLRELQ
;
A
#
# COMPACT_ATOMS: atom_id res chain seq x y z
N MET A 1 12.83 6.69 -10.10
CA MET A 1 12.75 7.08 -8.67
C MET A 1 12.70 8.61 -8.47
N ASN A 2 11.67 9.11 -7.81
CA ASN A 2 11.42 10.54 -7.56
C ASN A 2 12.19 11.10 -6.34
N LYS A 3 12.00 12.39 -6.00
CA LYS A 3 12.72 13.06 -4.89
C LYS A 3 12.50 12.38 -3.54
N TYR A 4 11.28 11.92 -3.28
CA TYR A 4 10.90 11.32 -2.00
C TYR A 4 11.53 9.93 -1.83
N GLY A 5 11.54 9.13 -2.90
CA GLY A 5 12.24 7.85 -2.91
C GLY A 5 13.75 7.99 -2.68
N GLN A 6 14.39 9.02 -3.26
CA GLN A 6 15.81 9.31 -3.02
C GLN A 6 16.09 9.73 -1.56
N LEU A 7 15.23 10.56 -0.98
CA LEU A 7 15.32 10.96 0.43
C LEU A 7 15.13 9.77 1.37
N ALA A 8 14.13 8.94 1.11
CA ALA A 8 13.88 7.71 1.87
C ALA A 8 15.04 6.73 1.77
N THR A 9 15.58 6.51 0.56
CA THR A 9 16.77 5.68 0.33
C THR A 9 17.95 6.18 1.17
N SER A 10 18.22 7.49 1.13
CA SER A 10 19.35 8.10 1.85
C SER A 10 19.18 7.96 3.36
N HIS A 11 17.98 8.26 3.85
CA HIS A 11 17.63 8.11 5.26
C HIS A 11 17.80 6.66 5.73
N TRP A 12 17.30 5.68 4.97
CA TRP A 12 17.39 4.28 5.33
C TRP A 12 18.82 3.74 5.27
N ARG A 13 19.62 4.16 4.29
CA ARG A 13 21.05 3.81 4.25
C ARG A 13 21.81 4.34 5.46
N GLN A 14 21.45 5.53 5.95
CA GLN A 14 22.14 6.18 7.05
C GLN A 14 21.69 5.69 8.43
N HIS A 15 20.37 5.53 8.62
CA HIS A 15 19.79 5.30 9.94
C HIS A 15 19.29 3.86 10.12
N LEU A 16 19.04 3.13 9.04
CA LEU A 16 18.49 1.77 9.04
C LEU A 16 19.26 0.83 8.09
N PRO A 17 20.61 0.77 8.13
CA PRO A 17 21.42 0.07 7.13
C PRO A 17 21.14 -1.43 7.06
N ALA A 18 20.81 -2.07 8.19
CA ALA A 18 20.41 -3.48 8.22
C ALA A 18 19.09 -3.72 7.47
N ARG A 19 18.09 -2.85 7.67
CA ARG A 19 16.80 -2.91 6.95
C ARG A 19 16.98 -2.65 5.46
N TYR A 20 17.84 -1.69 5.10
CA TYR A 20 18.17 -1.43 3.69
C TYR A 20 18.83 -2.64 3.01
N ALA A 21 19.72 -3.35 3.72
CA ALA A 21 20.43 -4.51 3.18
C ALA A 21 19.54 -5.78 3.05
N ALA A 22 18.45 -5.86 3.82
CA ALA A 22 17.52 -6.98 3.78
C ALA A 22 16.51 -6.91 2.61
N LEU A 23 16.41 -5.77 1.92
CA LEU A 23 15.53 -5.61 0.76
C LEU A 23 16.08 -6.37 -0.45
N GLU A 24 15.29 -7.23 -1.07
CA GLU A 24 15.67 -7.95 -2.29
C GLU A 24 15.83 -7.01 -3.49
N ASN A 25 14.88 -6.09 -3.69
CA ASN A 25 14.96 -5.05 -4.72
C ASN A 25 14.78 -3.65 -4.11
N PRO A 26 15.83 -3.04 -3.54
CA PRO A 26 15.75 -1.73 -2.93
C PRO A 26 15.29 -0.64 -3.91
N ALA A 27 15.70 -0.72 -5.18
CA ALA A 27 15.41 0.31 -6.17
C ALA A 27 13.89 0.41 -6.45
N GLU A 28 13.23 -0.73 -6.62
CA GLU A 28 11.80 -0.82 -6.85
C GLU A 28 10.99 -0.43 -5.61
N PHE A 29 11.42 -0.88 -4.43
CA PHE A 29 10.81 -0.52 -3.15
C PHE A 29 10.77 1.00 -2.96
N PHE A 30 11.92 1.67 -3.06
CA PHE A 30 12.00 3.12 -2.86
C PHE A 30 11.38 3.92 -4.03
N GLU A 31 11.27 3.32 -5.21
CA GLU A 31 10.52 3.93 -6.29
C GLU A 31 9.01 3.93 -6.02
N SER A 32 8.48 2.80 -5.53
CA SER A 32 7.08 2.68 -5.12
C SER A 32 6.75 3.60 -3.94
N LEU A 33 7.57 3.55 -2.88
CA LEU A 33 7.44 4.43 -1.72
C LEU A 33 7.49 5.91 -2.10
N GLY A 34 8.41 6.27 -3.01
CA GLY A 34 8.49 7.63 -3.52
C GLY A 34 7.21 8.08 -4.21
N ARG A 35 6.61 7.24 -5.07
CA ARG A 35 5.34 7.54 -5.75
C ARG A 35 4.17 7.66 -4.78
N GLN A 36 4.13 6.79 -3.77
CA GLN A 36 3.10 6.86 -2.72
C GLN A 36 3.19 8.19 -1.95
N VAL A 37 4.38 8.57 -1.48
CA VAL A 37 4.59 9.85 -0.79
C VAL A 37 4.18 11.03 -1.66
N GLU A 38 4.51 11.00 -2.96
CA GLU A 38 4.13 12.07 -3.88
C GLU A 38 2.62 12.20 -4.05
N ALA A 39 1.91 11.07 -4.16
CA ALA A 39 0.45 11.05 -4.25
C ALA A 39 -0.20 11.58 -2.96
N GLU A 40 0.22 11.09 -1.80
CA GLU A 40 -0.34 11.51 -0.50
C GLU A 40 -0.04 12.98 -0.19
N VAL A 41 1.15 13.48 -0.56
CA VAL A 41 1.47 14.91 -0.47
C VAL A 41 0.54 15.74 -1.35
N SER A 42 0.25 15.28 -2.57
CA SER A 42 -0.66 15.98 -3.47
C SER A 42 -2.08 16.04 -2.91
N ASP A 43 -2.59 14.93 -2.40
CA ASP A 43 -3.93 14.83 -1.82
C ASP A 43 -4.05 15.69 -0.56
N LEU A 44 -3.09 15.57 0.36
CA LEU A 44 -3.07 16.39 1.58
C LEU A 44 -2.84 17.87 1.27
N GLN A 45 -2.01 18.21 0.28
CA GLN A 45 -1.85 19.59 -0.17
C GLN A 45 -3.19 20.16 -0.65
N ALA A 46 -3.96 19.41 -1.43
CA ALA A 46 -5.28 19.87 -1.91
C ALA A 46 -6.26 20.11 -0.75
N ILE A 47 -6.26 19.23 0.25
CA ILE A 47 -7.06 19.37 1.47
C ILE A 47 -6.64 20.60 2.27
N LEU A 48 -5.34 20.77 2.52
CA LEU A 48 -4.79 21.88 3.31
C LEU A 48 -4.91 23.23 2.60
N ALA A 49 -4.77 23.25 1.28
CA ALA A 49 -4.97 24.46 0.49
C ALA A 49 -6.44 24.89 0.54
N GLY A 50 -7.38 23.93 0.41
CA GLY A 50 -8.80 24.23 0.31
C GLY A 50 -9.15 25.03 -0.95
N THR A 51 -10.42 25.43 -1.06
CA THR A 51 -10.94 26.18 -2.20
C THR A 51 -10.36 27.59 -2.28
N ASP A 52 -10.19 28.11 -3.48
CA ASP A 52 -9.71 29.48 -3.71
C ASP A 52 -10.66 30.53 -3.10
N PRO A 53 -10.17 31.41 -2.21
CA PRO A 53 -10.97 32.49 -1.65
C PRO A 53 -11.32 33.56 -2.70
N ALA A 54 -12.55 34.06 -2.68
CA ALA A 54 -13.10 34.98 -3.69
C ALA A 54 -12.38 36.34 -3.84
N ARG A 55 -11.49 36.72 -2.91
CA ARG A 55 -10.70 37.96 -2.96
C ARG A 55 -9.19 37.73 -2.80
N GLU A 56 -8.73 36.50 -3.02
CA GLU A 56 -7.30 36.17 -2.93
C GLU A 56 -6.53 36.76 -4.12
N THR A 57 -5.46 37.49 -3.84
CA THR A 57 -4.53 37.96 -4.87
C THR A 57 -3.59 36.84 -5.30
N TYR A 58 -3.01 36.95 -6.50
CA TYR A 58 -2.08 35.92 -7.01
C TYR A 58 -0.91 35.62 -6.05
N PRO A 59 -0.22 36.60 -5.43
CA PRO A 59 0.84 36.33 -4.47
C PRO A 59 0.35 35.57 -3.22
N GLU A 60 -0.83 35.91 -2.71
CA GLU A 60 -1.44 35.23 -1.56
C GLU A 60 -1.77 33.78 -1.89
N LYS A 61 -2.29 33.52 -3.09
CA LYS A 61 -2.54 32.16 -3.59
C LYS A 61 -1.27 31.32 -3.64
N VAL A 62 -0.19 31.87 -4.20
CA VAL A 62 1.11 31.17 -4.27
C VAL A 62 1.64 30.88 -2.87
N ALA A 63 1.55 31.84 -1.94
CA ALA A 63 1.97 31.64 -0.56
C ALA A 63 1.16 30.55 0.16
N ARG A 64 -0.17 30.54 -0.01
CA ARG A 64 -1.05 29.50 0.54
C ARG A 64 -0.71 28.12 0.00
N LEU A 65 -0.61 27.98 -1.33
CA LEU A 65 -0.28 26.69 -1.96
C LEU A 65 1.11 26.19 -1.56
N ALA A 66 2.11 27.08 -1.47
CA ALA A 66 3.45 26.73 -1.02
C ALA A 66 3.47 26.27 0.45
N THR A 67 2.69 26.93 1.32
CA THR A 67 2.56 26.54 2.73
C THR A 67 1.86 25.21 2.87
N ALA A 68 0.71 25.02 2.19
CA ALA A 68 -0.03 23.76 2.17
C ALA A 68 0.86 22.61 1.69
N ARG A 69 1.66 22.84 0.64
CA ARG A 69 2.60 21.83 0.14
C ARG A 69 3.67 21.49 1.18
N ARG A 70 4.29 22.49 1.83
CA ARG A 70 5.33 22.24 2.83
C ARG A 70 4.78 21.44 4.00
N THR A 71 3.61 21.82 4.52
CA THR A 71 2.96 21.10 5.62
C THR A 71 2.58 19.69 5.21
N ALA A 72 2.06 19.49 3.99
CA ALA A 72 1.78 18.15 3.48
C ALA A 72 3.04 17.29 3.39
N GLU A 73 4.14 17.84 2.85
CA GLU A 73 5.43 17.15 2.79
C GLU A 73 5.95 16.77 4.19
N GLU A 74 5.87 17.67 5.17
CA GLU A 74 6.30 17.39 6.55
C GLU A 74 5.50 16.25 7.19
N VAL A 75 4.16 16.28 7.08
CA VAL A 75 3.27 15.28 7.67
C VAL A 75 3.48 13.90 7.02
N VAL A 76 3.43 13.83 5.68
CA VAL A 76 3.53 12.55 4.97
C VAL A 76 4.92 11.94 5.13
N MET A 77 5.99 12.75 5.10
CA MET A 77 7.35 12.23 5.34
C MET A 77 7.51 11.71 6.77
N ALA A 78 6.91 12.37 7.77
CA ALA A 78 6.94 11.88 9.15
C ALA A 78 6.23 10.53 9.31
N GLN A 79 5.13 10.32 8.59
CA GLN A 79 4.34 9.09 8.66
C GLN A 79 4.96 7.93 7.86
N LEU A 80 5.45 8.20 6.65
CA LEU A 80 5.86 7.13 5.71
C LEU A 80 7.37 6.91 5.62
N VAL A 81 8.19 7.92 5.94
CA VAL A 81 9.65 7.86 5.70
C VAL A 81 10.43 7.90 7.01
N TRP A 82 9.98 8.70 7.97
CA TRP A 82 10.65 8.90 9.26
C TRP A 82 9.98 8.16 10.42
N SER A 83 8.86 7.46 10.22
CA SER A 83 8.25 6.69 11.32
C SER A 83 9.24 5.61 11.78
N HIS A 84 9.66 5.75 13.03
CA HIS A 84 10.44 4.76 13.75
C HIS A 84 9.43 4.05 14.66
N ASP A 85 8.96 2.88 14.26
CA ASP A 85 8.41 1.93 15.22
C ASP A 85 9.44 0.81 15.45
N PRO A 86 10.14 0.81 16.60
CA PRO A 86 11.11 -0.21 16.92
C PRO A 86 10.77 -0.88 18.27
N GLU A 87 9.86 -1.85 18.26
CA GLU A 87 9.96 -2.95 19.24
C GLU A 87 10.51 -4.22 18.58
N LEU A 88 10.31 -4.42 17.27
CA LEU A 88 10.78 -5.59 16.54
C LEU A 88 11.59 -5.22 15.27
N PRO A 89 12.71 -5.92 15.00
CA PRO A 89 13.32 -6.00 13.68
C PRO A 89 12.28 -6.32 12.59
N LEU A 90 12.45 -5.78 11.38
CA LEU A 90 11.44 -5.84 10.31
C LEU A 90 11.17 -7.28 9.81
N ASP A 91 12.22 -8.08 9.80
CA ASP A 91 12.21 -9.53 9.58
C ASP A 91 11.39 -10.25 10.66
N GLN A 92 11.56 -9.88 11.94
CA GLN A 92 10.76 -10.45 13.02
C GLN A 92 9.31 -9.98 12.99
N ALA A 93 9.06 -8.70 12.75
CA ALA A 93 7.71 -8.16 12.59
C ALA A 93 6.98 -8.80 11.39
N ARG A 94 7.69 -9.05 10.30
CA ARG A 94 7.16 -9.79 9.15
C ARG A 94 6.85 -11.22 9.51
N GLU A 95 7.74 -11.91 10.22
CA GLU A 95 7.53 -13.30 10.63
C GLU A 95 6.33 -13.45 11.59
N GLU A 96 6.17 -12.54 12.55
CA GLU A 96 5.00 -12.50 13.44
C GLU A 96 3.71 -12.19 12.67
N TRP A 97 3.77 -11.27 11.71
CA TRP A 97 2.63 -10.97 10.85
C TRP A 97 2.26 -12.15 9.95
N GLU A 98 3.23 -12.88 9.38
CA GLU A 98 2.96 -14.10 8.60
C GLU A 98 2.29 -15.20 9.42
N GLN A 99 2.57 -15.26 10.73
CA GLN A 99 1.91 -16.21 11.64
C GLN A 99 0.47 -15.82 11.98
N THR A 100 0.13 -14.54 11.90
CA THR A 100 -1.17 -14.01 12.35
C THR A 100 -2.09 -13.59 11.21
N ARG A 101 -1.54 -13.36 10.01
CA ARG A 101 -2.32 -12.94 8.84
C ARG A 101 -3.34 -13.99 8.38
N PRO A 102 -4.43 -13.58 7.73
CA PRO A 102 -5.34 -14.52 7.08
C PRO A 102 -4.60 -15.38 6.03
N SER A 103 -4.72 -16.71 6.16
CA SER A 103 -4.12 -17.67 5.23
C SER A 103 -4.71 -17.53 3.82
N ASP A 104 -3.87 -17.57 2.79
CA ASP A 104 -4.32 -17.51 1.39
C ASP A 104 -5.24 -18.70 1.01
N GLU A 105 -5.21 -19.80 1.76
CA GLU A 105 -6.18 -20.91 1.62
C GLU A 105 -7.63 -20.47 1.88
N ASN A 106 -7.84 -19.37 2.60
CA ASN A 106 -9.17 -18.80 2.77
C ASN A 106 -9.76 -18.32 1.44
N LEU A 107 -8.93 -17.82 0.51
CA LEU A 107 -9.38 -17.43 -0.83
C LEU A 107 -9.76 -18.66 -1.66
N VAL A 108 -9.01 -19.76 -1.54
CA VAL A 108 -9.34 -21.03 -2.19
C VAL A 108 -10.68 -21.55 -1.69
N THR A 109 -10.85 -21.62 -0.36
CA THR A 109 -12.09 -22.10 0.28
C THR A 109 -13.29 -21.23 -0.10
N TRP A 110 -13.08 -19.91 -0.16
CA TRP A 110 -14.11 -18.98 -0.63
C TRP A 110 -14.49 -19.26 -2.08
N ALA A 111 -13.52 -19.40 -2.99
CA ALA A 111 -13.76 -19.63 -4.40
C ALA A 111 -14.44 -20.98 -4.67
N GLU A 112 -14.02 -22.05 -3.98
CA GLU A 112 -14.66 -23.37 -4.04
C GLU A 112 -16.15 -23.27 -3.64
N ARG A 113 -16.45 -22.53 -2.56
CA ARG A 113 -17.84 -22.30 -2.14
C ARG A 113 -18.66 -21.51 -3.18
N MET A 114 -18.05 -20.55 -3.87
CA MET A 114 -18.73 -19.78 -4.93
C MET A 114 -18.98 -20.65 -6.17
N GLN A 115 -18.08 -21.57 -6.49
CA GLN A 115 -18.27 -22.54 -7.57
C GLN A 115 -19.39 -23.54 -7.25
N ASP A 116 -19.42 -24.05 -6.01
CA ASP A 116 -20.45 -24.97 -5.54
C ASP A 116 -21.83 -24.30 -5.41
N SER A 117 -21.88 -22.99 -5.17
CA SER A 117 -23.11 -22.24 -4.98
C SER A 117 -23.02 -20.83 -5.58
N PRO A 118 -23.17 -20.69 -6.91
CA PRO A 118 -23.03 -19.42 -7.61
C PRO A 118 -24.01 -18.33 -7.15
N ASP A 119 -25.17 -18.70 -6.63
CA ASP A 119 -26.16 -17.76 -6.07
C ASP A 119 -25.66 -17.02 -4.82
N LEU A 120 -24.59 -17.52 -4.19
CA LEU A 120 -23.93 -16.87 -3.04
C LEU A 120 -22.85 -15.87 -3.45
N MET A 121 -22.68 -15.61 -4.75
CA MET A 121 -21.69 -14.64 -5.21
C MET A 121 -21.93 -13.27 -4.57
N PRO A 122 -20.88 -12.66 -3.99
CA PRO A 122 -20.99 -11.32 -3.43
C PRO A 122 -21.34 -10.31 -4.52
N SER A 123 -22.00 -9.23 -4.11
CA SER A 123 -22.23 -8.09 -4.99
C SER A 123 -20.92 -7.47 -5.44
N SER A 124 -20.95 -6.66 -6.51
CA SER A 124 -19.73 -5.99 -7.02
C SER A 124 -19.05 -5.13 -5.96
N VAL A 125 -19.83 -4.47 -5.10
CA VAL A 125 -19.32 -3.64 -4.00
C VAL A 125 -18.62 -4.49 -2.94
N GLU A 126 -19.20 -5.63 -2.58
CA GLU A 126 -18.59 -6.57 -1.62
C GLU A 126 -17.32 -7.21 -2.20
N LEU A 127 -17.31 -7.50 -3.51
CA LEU A 127 -16.15 -8.04 -4.20
C LEU A 127 -15.00 -7.01 -4.30
N GLU A 128 -15.30 -5.75 -4.58
CA GLU A 128 -14.35 -4.63 -4.53
C GLU A 128 -13.77 -4.44 -3.13
N GLN A 129 -14.61 -4.52 -2.10
CA GLN A 129 -14.16 -4.44 -0.71
C GLN A 129 -13.24 -5.62 -0.38
N MET A 130 -13.60 -6.84 -0.77
CA MET A 130 -12.76 -8.01 -0.55
C MET A 130 -11.41 -7.90 -1.28
N ALA A 131 -11.40 -7.39 -2.51
CA ALA A 131 -10.18 -7.12 -3.27
C ALA A 131 -9.28 -6.12 -2.54
N LYS A 132 -9.87 -5.05 -1.99
CA LYS A 132 -9.16 -4.05 -1.18
C LYS A 132 -8.56 -4.66 0.09
N ASP A 133 -9.33 -5.47 0.81
CA ASP A 133 -8.92 -6.12 2.06
C ASP A 133 -7.76 -7.10 1.82
N TRP A 134 -7.83 -7.87 0.75
CA TRP A 134 -6.78 -8.79 0.34
C TRP A 134 -5.61 -8.14 -0.39
N ALA A 135 -5.73 -6.85 -0.75
CA ALA A 135 -4.79 -6.10 -1.58
C ALA A 135 -4.51 -6.76 -2.94
N VAL A 136 -5.53 -7.38 -3.54
CA VAL A 136 -5.48 -8.01 -4.87
C VAL A 136 -6.41 -7.26 -5.83
N PRO A 137 -6.21 -7.36 -7.16
CA PRO A 137 -7.17 -6.85 -8.13
C PRO A 137 -8.51 -7.59 -8.08
N VAL A 138 -9.62 -6.92 -8.39
CA VAL A 138 -10.94 -7.59 -8.53
C VAL A 138 -10.89 -8.71 -9.58
N SER A 139 -10.18 -8.47 -10.69
CA SER A 139 -9.98 -9.46 -11.75
C SER A 139 -9.27 -10.73 -11.29
N PHE A 140 -8.44 -10.66 -10.23
CA PHE A 140 -7.81 -11.82 -9.63
C PHE A 140 -8.86 -12.69 -8.92
N LEU A 141 -9.78 -12.09 -8.18
CA LEU A 141 -10.86 -12.80 -7.49
C LEU A 141 -11.84 -13.43 -8.48
N GLU A 142 -12.18 -12.71 -9.54
CA GLU A 142 -13.01 -13.23 -10.64
C GLU A 142 -12.33 -14.43 -11.32
N GLY A 143 -11.04 -14.32 -11.64
CA GLY A 143 -10.26 -15.41 -12.23
C GLY A 143 -10.16 -16.63 -11.31
N LEU A 144 -10.05 -16.40 -10.01
CA LEU A 144 -10.00 -17.46 -8.99
C LEU A 144 -11.31 -18.24 -8.92
N VAL A 145 -12.46 -17.57 -8.97
CA VAL A 145 -13.79 -18.23 -9.00
C VAL A 145 -14.06 -18.88 -10.35
N ALA A 146 -13.54 -18.33 -11.45
CA ALA A 146 -13.77 -18.87 -12.79
C ALA A 146 -12.95 -20.15 -13.10
N THR A 147 -11.90 -20.43 -12.33
CA THR A 147 -10.98 -21.55 -12.60
C THR A 147 -11.23 -22.73 -11.67
N GLU A 148 -11.51 -23.91 -12.21
CA GLU A 148 -11.68 -25.14 -11.44
C GLU A 148 -10.50 -26.11 -11.68
N PRO A 149 -9.74 -26.52 -10.65
CA PRO A 149 -9.88 -26.13 -9.24
C PRO A 149 -9.23 -24.75 -8.95
N PRO A 150 -9.81 -23.91 -8.06
CA PRO A 150 -9.30 -22.56 -7.75
C PRO A 150 -7.83 -22.55 -7.32
N ARG A 151 -7.40 -23.63 -6.66
CA ARG A 151 -6.03 -23.84 -6.21
C ARG A 151 -5.00 -23.78 -7.35
N GLU A 152 -5.34 -24.20 -8.56
CA GLU A 152 -4.44 -24.11 -9.72
C GLU A 152 -4.23 -22.66 -10.15
N TYR A 153 -5.30 -21.86 -10.19
CA TYR A 153 -5.20 -20.43 -10.47
C TYR A 153 -4.36 -19.71 -9.42
N LEU A 154 -4.59 -20.01 -8.15
CA LEU A 154 -3.85 -19.40 -7.05
C LEU A 154 -2.34 -19.71 -7.13
N ARG A 155 -1.97 -20.95 -7.46
CA ARG A 155 -0.56 -21.34 -7.68
C ARG A 155 0.06 -20.64 -8.89
N ALA A 156 -0.69 -20.54 -9.99
CA ALA A 156 -0.21 -19.87 -11.20
C ALA A 156 0.00 -18.36 -10.99
N ASN A 157 -0.67 -17.76 -10.01
CA ASN A 157 -0.60 -16.33 -9.70
C ASN A 157 -0.03 -16.06 -8.29
N ALA A 158 0.85 -16.94 -7.79
CA ALA A 158 1.40 -16.83 -6.44
C ALA A 158 2.17 -15.51 -6.20
N GLU A 159 2.78 -14.94 -7.24
CA GLU A 159 3.47 -13.65 -7.16
C GLU A 159 2.54 -12.51 -6.74
N VAL A 160 1.29 -12.49 -7.27
CA VAL A 160 0.27 -11.50 -6.90
C VAL A 160 -0.04 -11.57 -5.40
N LEU A 161 -0.07 -12.77 -4.83
CA LEU A 161 -0.31 -12.95 -3.39
C LEU A 161 0.88 -12.54 -2.53
N THR A 162 2.11 -12.78 -2.99
CA THR A 162 3.33 -12.33 -2.30
C THR A 162 3.39 -10.80 -2.24
N GLU A 163 3.09 -10.14 -3.36
CA GLU A 163 3.00 -8.67 -3.43
C GLU A 163 1.87 -8.14 -2.55
N ALA A 164 0.69 -8.72 -2.65
CA ALA A 164 -0.47 -8.35 -1.85
C ALA A 164 -0.24 -8.55 -0.35
N ALA A 165 0.47 -9.63 0.04
CA ALA A 165 0.88 -9.86 1.42
C ALA A 165 1.82 -8.75 1.91
N THR A 166 2.79 -8.37 1.08
CA THR A 166 3.70 -7.27 1.41
C THR A 166 2.96 -5.94 1.57
N ILE A 167 1.99 -5.64 0.70
CA ILE A 167 1.15 -4.44 0.83
C ILE A 167 0.34 -4.47 2.13
N ARG A 168 -0.27 -5.61 2.47
CA ARG A 168 -1.03 -5.75 3.73
C ARG A 168 -0.14 -5.57 4.96
N PHE A 169 1.04 -6.17 4.96
CA PHE A 169 2.02 -5.99 6.03
C PHE A 169 2.42 -4.52 6.20
N LEU A 170 2.69 -3.81 5.09
CA LEU A 170 3.04 -2.39 5.15
C LEU A 170 1.91 -1.50 5.69
N ARG A 171 0.63 -1.87 5.48
CA ARG A 171 -0.51 -1.15 6.06
C ARG A 171 -0.59 -1.28 7.58
N GLU A 172 -0.14 -2.41 8.15
CA GLU A 172 -0.12 -2.63 9.60
C GLU A 172 0.99 -1.83 10.31
N LEU A 173 1.95 -1.29 9.55
CA LEU A 173 3.06 -0.47 10.07
C LEU A 173 2.77 1.05 10.06
N GLN A 174 1.57 1.47 9.62
CA GLN A 174 1.13 2.87 9.53
C GLN A 174 0.28 3.28 10.73
#